data_AF-A0A1C2DJ26-F1
#
_entry.id   AF-A0A1C2DJ26-F1
#
_cell.length_a   1.000
_cell.length_b   1.000
_cell.length_c   1.000
_cell.angle_alpha   90.00
_cell.angle_beta   90.00
_cell.angle_gamma   90.00
#
_symmetry.space_group_name_H-M   'P 1'
#
loop_
_entity.id
_entity.type
_entity.pdbx_description
1 polymer ?
#
loop_
_entity_poly.entity_id
_entity_poly.type
_entity_poly.pdbx_seq_one_letter_code
_entity_poly.pdbx_strand_id
1 'polypeptide(L)'
;MFYSNDLGAPFWRWIVVLSMACAAYVASWVPAWFALSRTPLFIGLTMVLSVGLVGAYAERLRRVKVLEFAPDSYVEKPFFRSLQEAPNEFQFFLHAAALKHCKPYAWSYREMDFYELPPNAAVNVLPAEWIERCAIERSHN
;
A
#
# COMPACT_ATOMS: atom_id res chain seq x y z
N MET A 1 3.48 17.15 -20.13
CA MET A 1 3.97 16.91 -18.75
C MET A 1 3.25 15.68 -18.24
N PHE A 2 3.73 14.48 -18.60
CA PHE A 2 3.14 13.22 -18.15
C PHE A 2 3.73 12.91 -16.78
N TYR A 3 2.91 12.96 -15.73
CA TYR A 3 3.22 12.33 -14.45
C TYR A 3 3.68 10.89 -14.76
N SER A 4 4.94 10.53 -14.52
CA SER A 4 5.38 9.13 -14.59
C SER A 4 4.78 8.41 -13.37
N ASN A 5 3.50 8.09 -13.51
CA ASN A 5 2.64 7.38 -12.56
C ASN A 5 2.97 5.89 -12.53
N ASP A 6 4.24 5.58 -12.28
CA ASP A 6 4.65 4.25 -11.91
C ASP A 6 4.58 4.21 -10.38
N LEU A 7 3.39 3.88 -9.85
CA LEU A 7 3.37 2.97 -8.70
C LEU A 7 4.30 1.84 -9.15
N GLY A 8 5.38 1.53 -8.41
CA GLY A 8 6.39 0.49 -8.74
C GLY A 8 5.84 -0.94 -8.92
N ALA A 9 4.55 -1.05 -9.21
CA ALA A 9 3.69 -2.19 -9.46
C ALA A 9 3.26 -2.21 -10.94
N PRO A 10 4.11 -2.63 -11.89
CA PRO A 10 3.94 -2.41 -13.33
C PRO A 10 2.61 -2.90 -13.94
N PHE A 11 1.94 -3.87 -13.31
CA PHE A 11 0.69 -4.46 -13.83
C PHE A 11 -0.60 -3.86 -13.23
N TRP A 12 -0.51 -2.84 -12.36
CA TRP A 12 -1.68 -2.31 -11.66
C TRP A 12 -2.79 -1.81 -12.60
N ARG A 13 -2.42 -1.18 -13.72
CA ARG A 13 -3.39 -0.66 -14.72
C ARG A 13 -4.15 -1.80 -15.40
N TRP A 14 -3.47 -2.89 -15.72
CA TRP A 14 -4.08 -4.07 -16.33
C TRP A 14 -5.05 -4.75 -15.37
N ILE A 15 -4.73 -4.81 -14.08
CA ILE A 15 -5.63 -5.35 -13.05
C ILE A 15 -6.93 -4.54 -12.99
N VAL A 16 -6.87 -3.20 -13.04
CA VAL A 16 -8.07 -2.35 -13.05
C VAL A 16 -8.92 -2.59 -14.30
N VAL A 17 -8.29 -2.63 -15.48
CA VAL A 17 -9.01 -2.89 -16.75
C VAL A 17 -9.68 -4.26 -16.73
N LEU A 18 -8.99 -5.31 -16.26
CA LEU A 18 -9.56 -6.64 -16.11
C LEU A 18 -10.71 -6.67 -15.09
N SER A 19 -10.58 -5.93 -14.00
CA SER A 19 -11.64 -5.78 -12.99
C SER A 19 -12.90 -5.16 -13.60
N MET A 20 -12.75 -4.11 -14.41
CA MET A 20 -13.85 -3.47 -15.13
C MET A 20 -14.49 -4.42 -16.14
N ALA A 21 -13.69 -5.17 -16.91
CA ALA A 21 -14.19 -6.15 -17.87
C ALA A 21 -15.00 -7.26 -17.19
N CYS A 22 -14.50 -7.79 -16.08
CA CYS A 22 -15.22 -8.78 -15.26
C CYS A 22 -16.53 -8.21 -14.69
N ALA A 23 -16.50 -6.98 -14.15
CA ALA A 23 -17.70 -6.34 -13.61
C ALA A 23 -18.76 -6.10 -14.71
N ALA A 24 -18.33 -5.68 -15.91
CA ALA A 24 -19.22 -5.48 -17.05
C ALA A 24 -19.82 -6.81 -17.53
N TYR A 25 -19.01 -7.87 -17.57
CA TYR A 25 -19.47 -9.22 -17.92
C TYR A 25 -20.55 -9.71 -16.94
N VAL A 26 -20.33 -9.58 -15.64
CA VAL A 26 -21.31 -9.96 -14.61
C VAL A 26 -22.58 -9.10 -14.72
N ALA A 27 -22.44 -7.79 -14.91
CA ALA A 27 -23.59 -6.89 -15.06
C ALA A 27 -24.43 -7.19 -16.31
N SER A 28 -23.82 -7.73 -17.38
CA SER A 28 -24.52 -8.12 -18.61
C SER A 28 -25.49 -9.29 -18.41
N TRP A 29 -25.28 -10.11 -17.38
CA TRP A 29 -26.17 -11.23 -17.05
C TRP A 29 -27.46 -10.80 -16.36
N VAL A 30 -27.53 -9.54 -15.90
CA VAL A 30 -28.74 -9.01 -15.29
C VAL A 30 -29.83 -8.90 -16.35
N PRO A 31 -30.98 -9.56 -16.19
CA PRO A 31 -32.05 -9.55 -17.18
C PRO A 31 -32.72 -8.17 -17.32
N ALA A 32 -33.36 -7.91 -18.47
CA ALA A 32 -33.83 -6.57 -18.87
C ALA A 32 -34.87 -5.92 -17.92
N TRP A 33 -35.75 -6.72 -17.32
CA TRP A 33 -36.68 -6.29 -16.26
C TRP A 33 -36.00 -5.75 -14.99
N PHE A 34 -34.71 -6.05 -14.77
CA PHE A 34 -33.89 -5.50 -13.68
C PHE A 34 -32.84 -4.51 -14.19
N ALA A 35 -33.04 -3.91 -15.37
CA ALA A 35 -32.04 -3.03 -16.00
C ALA A 35 -31.60 -1.86 -15.10
N LEU A 36 -32.47 -1.34 -14.23
CA LEU A 36 -32.13 -0.26 -13.30
C LEU A 36 -31.03 -0.65 -12.29
N SER A 37 -30.90 -1.96 -11.99
CA SER A 37 -29.88 -2.49 -11.07
C SER A 37 -28.53 -2.77 -11.75
N ARG A 38 -28.44 -2.76 -13.08
CA ARG A 38 -27.20 -3.05 -13.83
C ARG A 38 -26.08 -2.07 -13.50
N THR A 39 -26.40 -0.78 -13.51
CA THR A 39 -25.44 0.30 -13.26
C THR A 39 -24.86 0.28 -11.84
N PRO A 40 -25.68 0.25 -10.76
CA PRO A 40 -25.15 0.17 -9.41
C PRO A 40 -24.38 -1.14 -9.15
N LEU A 41 -24.82 -2.27 -9.74
CA LEU A 41 -24.09 -3.54 -9.66
C LEU A 41 -22.72 -3.44 -10.32
N PHE A 42 -22.65 -2.88 -11.53
CA PHE A 42 -21.39 -2.67 -12.24
C PHE A 42 -20.43 -1.76 -11.45
N ILE A 43 -20.92 -0.64 -10.93
CA ILE A 43 -20.11 0.30 -10.15
C ILE A 43 -19.61 -0.39 -8.87
N GLY A 44 -20.49 -1.04 -8.12
CA GLY A 44 -20.14 -1.73 -6.89
C GLY A 44 -19.11 -2.84 -7.12
N LEU A 45 -19.31 -3.69 -8.12
CA LEU A 45 -18.36 -4.75 -8.48
C LEU A 45 -17.03 -4.18 -8.95
N THR A 46 -17.04 -3.14 -9.78
CA THR A 46 -15.81 -2.50 -10.26
C THR A 46 -15.00 -1.94 -9.10
N MET A 47 -15.65 -1.23 -8.17
CA MET A 47 -14.98 -0.69 -6.99
C MET A 47 -14.38 -1.80 -6.12
N VAL A 48 -15.16 -2.83 -5.79
CA VAL A 48 -14.71 -3.92 -4.91
C VAL A 48 -13.58 -4.72 -5.57
N LEU A 49 -13.73 -5.10 -6.84
CA LEU A 49 -12.73 -5.90 -7.56
C LEU A 49 -11.44 -5.12 -7.79
N SER A 50 -11.53 -3.87 -8.25
CA SER A 50 -10.34 -3.06 -8.52
C SER A 50 -9.55 -2.79 -7.24
N VAL A 51 -10.20 -2.34 -6.17
CA VAL A 51 -9.55 -2.07 -4.88
C VAL A 51 -8.99 -3.37 -4.28
N GLY A 52 -9.77 -4.45 -4.30
CA GLY A 52 -9.35 -5.74 -3.74
C GLY A 52 -8.14 -6.34 -4.46
N LEU A 53 -8.18 -6.39 -5.80
CA LEU A 53 -7.12 -7.01 -6.59
C LEU A 53 -5.84 -6.16 -6.61
N VAL A 54 -5.96 -4.83 -6.75
CA VAL A 54 -4.79 -3.94 -6.71
C VAL A 54 -4.16 -3.95 -5.32
N GLY A 55 -4.97 -3.93 -4.25
CA GLY A 55 -4.49 -4.05 -2.88
C GLY A 55 -3.75 -5.36 -2.62
N ALA A 56 -4.33 -6.49 -3.05
CA ALA A 56 -3.69 -7.80 -2.93
C ALA A 56 -2.38 -7.90 -3.73
N TYR A 57 -2.34 -7.29 -4.92
CA TYR A 57 -1.13 -7.24 -5.74
C TYR A 57 -0.02 -6.40 -5.09
N ALA A 58 -0.35 -5.23 -4.56
CA ALA A 58 0.60 -4.38 -3.84
C ALA A 58 1.15 -5.08 -2.60
N GLU A 59 0.29 -5.77 -1.84
CA GLU A 59 0.69 -6.56 -0.67
C GLU A 59 1.66 -7.69 -1.05
N ARG A 60 1.40 -8.39 -2.15
CA ARG A 60 2.28 -9.44 -2.66
C ARG A 60 3.65 -8.90 -3.07
N LEU A 61 3.69 -7.78 -3.79
CA LEU A 61 4.95 -7.14 -4.18
C LEU A 61 5.76 -6.71 -2.95
N ARG A 62 5.10 -6.10 -1.96
CA ARG A 62 5.74 -5.73 -0.70
C ARG A 62 6.34 -6.94 0.00
N ARG A 63 5.61 -8.05 0.11
CA ARG A 63 6.12 -9.29 0.72
C ARG A 63 7.37 -9.82 0.02
N VAL A 64 7.40 -9.83 -1.31
CA VAL A 64 8.60 -10.22 -2.06
C VAL A 64 9.77 -9.30 -1.74
N LYS A 65 9.55 -7.98 -1.72
CA LYS A 65 10.58 -6.99 -1.42
C LYS A 65 11.08 -7.07 0.02
N VAL A 66 10.21 -7.34 1.00
CA VAL A 66 10.60 -7.58 2.40
C VAL A 66 11.50 -8.80 2.51
N LEU A 67 11.17 -9.88 1.79
CA LEU A 67 11.99 -11.10 1.78
C LEU A 67 13.36 -10.86 1.11
N GLU A 68 13.40 -10.13 -0.01
CA GLU A 68 14.64 -9.73 -0.68
C GLU A 68 15.51 -8.81 0.20
N PHE A 69 14.86 -7.86 0.89
CA PHE A 69 15.54 -6.90 1.74
C PHE A 69 16.11 -7.55 3.02
N ALA A 70 15.49 -8.63 3.51
CA ALA A 70 15.89 -9.39 4.70
C ALA A 70 16.20 -8.48 5.90
N PRO A 71 15.20 -7.77 6.45
CA PRO A 71 15.39 -6.89 7.60
C PRO A 71 15.60 -7.67 8.90
N ASP A 72 16.37 -7.08 9.83
CA ASP A 72 16.60 -7.64 11.17
C ASP A 72 15.33 -7.53 12.03
N SER A 73 14.60 -6.42 11.86
CA SER A 73 13.29 -6.19 12.48
C SER A 73 12.34 -5.57 11.47
N TYR A 74 11.08 -5.98 11.47
CA TYR A 74 10.06 -5.48 10.54
C TYR A 74 8.73 -5.31 11.27
N VAL A 75 8.10 -4.14 11.07
CA VAL A 75 6.76 -3.84 11.55
C VAL A 75 5.92 -3.46 10.35
N GLU A 76 4.76 -4.08 10.23
CA GLU A 76 3.77 -3.75 9.21
C GLU A 76 2.39 -3.52 9.78
N LYS A 77 1.67 -2.60 9.14
CA LYS A 77 0.23 -2.53 9.24
C LYS A 77 -0.40 -3.11 7.96
N PRO A 78 -1.48 -3.91 8.09
CA PRO A 78 -2.16 -4.44 6.91
C PRO A 78 -2.76 -3.30 6.08
N PHE A 79 -2.61 -3.40 4.75
CA PHE A 79 -3.05 -2.39 3.80
C PHE A 79 -4.52 -1.97 3.99
N PHE A 80 -5.44 -2.92 4.16
CA PHE A 80 -6.86 -2.63 4.35
C PHE A 80 -7.18 -1.93 5.68
N ARG A 81 -6.42 -2.22 6.74
CA ARG A 81 -6.52 -1.51 8.02
C ARG A 81 -6.04 -0.06 7.85
N SER A 82 -5.03 0.14 7.01
CA SER A 82 -4.55 1.47 6.68
C SER A 82 -5.54 2.32 5.88
N LEU A 83 -6.37 1.73 5.00
CA LEU A 83 -7.42 2.47 4.28
C LEU A 83 -8.51 3.00 5.23
N GLN A 84 -8.77 2.29 6.34
CA GLN A 84 -9.74 2.70 7.36
C GLN A 84 -9.16 3.72 8.34
N GLU A 85 -7.86 3.62 8.67
CA GLU A 85 -7.15 4.53 9.59
C GLU A 85 -6.67 5.84 8.93
N ALA A 86 -6.81 5.97 7.61
CA ALA A 86 -6.38 7.14 6.83
C ALA A 86 -6.97 8.53 7.23
N PRO A 87 -8.15 8.68 7.88
CA PRO A 87 -8.69 10.02 8.12
C PRO A 87 -8.27 10.67 9.44
N ASN A 88 -7.64 9.98 10.40
CA ASN A 88 -7.31 10.59 11.70
C ASN A 88 -5.84 11.06 11.80
N GLU A 89 -5.65 12.32 11.39
CA GLU A 89 -4.77 13.31 12.03
C GLU A 89 -3.24 13.18 11.93
N PHE A 90 -2.66 12.13 11.36
CA PHE A 90 -1.19 12.09 11.14
C PHE A 90 -0.79 11.48 9.79
N GLN A 91 -0.31 12.31 8.85
CA GLN A 91 0.29 11.85 7.58
C GLN A 91 1.66 11.15 7.74
N PHE A 92 2.07 10.84 8.98
CA PHE A 92 3.31 10.14 9.32
C PHE A 92 3.13 8.66 9.63
N PHE A 93 1.98 8.06 9.28
CA PHE A 93 1.79 6.62 9.46
C PHE A 93 2.70 5.85 8.50
N LEU A 94 3.81 5.33 9.03
CA LEU A 94 4.58 4.30 8.36
C LEU A 94 3.71 3.07 8.19
N HIS A 95 3.30 2.81 6.94
CA HIS A 95 2.55 1.61 6.60
C HIS A 95 3.38 0.34 6.84
N ALA A 96 4.68 0.45 6.64
CA ALA A 96 5.66 -0.53 7.07
C ALA A 96 6.99 0.16 7.34
N ALA A 97 7.70 -0.36 8.34
CA ALA A 97 9.04 0.07 8.72
C ALA A 97 9.92 -1.16 8.88
N ALA A 98 11.18 -1.03 8.47
CA ALA A 98 12.19 -2.06 8.56
C ALA A 98 13.44 -1.50 9.24
N LEU A 99 14.13 -2.37 9.99
CA LEU A 99 15.42 -2.07 10.57
C LEU A 99 16.43 -3.06 9.99
N LYS A 100 17.54 -2.55 9.45
CA LYS A 100 18.62 -3.39 8.93
C LYS A 100 19.97 -2.81 9.31
N HIS A 101 20.81 -3.59 9.99
CA HIS A 101 22.10 -3.15 10.53
C HIS A 101 22.00 -1.84 11.33
N CYS A 102 20.98 -1.73 12.19
CA CYS A 102 20.65 -0.52 12.95
C CYS A 102 20.38 0.75 12.12
N LYS A 103 20.12 0.60 10.82
CA LYS A 103 19.63 1.69 9.97
C LYS A 103 18.12 1.56 9.77
N PRO A 104 17.34 2.63 10.03
CA PRO A 104 15.91 2.60 9.87
C PRO A 104 15.48 2.85 8.42
N TYR A 105 14.53 2.05 7.94
CA TYR A 105 13.97 2.12 6.60
C TYR A 105 12.44 2.19 6.63
N ALA A 106 11.87 2.95 5.71
CA ALA A 106 10.44 3.16 5.53
C ALA A 106 10.00 2.58 4.19
N TRP A 107 8.77 2.10 4.12
CA TRP A 107 8.20 1.63 2.87
C TRP A 107 7.61 2.76 2.02
N SER A 108 8.01 2.84 0.76
CA SER A 108 7.42 3.74 -0.24
C SER A 108 6.48 2.96 -1.16
N TYR A 109 5.17 3.26 -1.13
CA TYR A 109 4.23 2.71 -2.12
C TYR A 109 4.41 3.29 -3.53
N ARG A 110 5.07 4.44 -3.65
CA ARG A 110 5.39 5.02 -4.96
C ARG A 110 6.43 4.18 -5.66
N GLU A 111 7.53 3.90 -4.97
CA GLU A 111 8.67 3.19 -5.55
C GLU A 111 8.58 1.67 -5.35
N MET A 112 7.64 1.21 -4.51
CA MET A 112 7.53 -0.18 -4.06
C MET A 112 8.84 -0.71 -3.49
N ASP A 113 9.52 0.13 -2.70
CA ASP A 113 10.83 -0.17 -2.12
C ASP A 113 11.03 0.52 -0.76
N PHE A 114 12.06 0.10 -0.05
CA PHE A 114 12.51 0.69 1.21
C PHE A 114 13.43 1.89 0.96
N TYR A 115 13.16 3.00 1.65
CA TYR A 115 14.04 4.17 1.68
C TYR A 115 14.53 4.42 3.10
N GLU A 116 15.76 4.92 3.23
CA GLU A 116 16.35 5.22 4.54
C GLU A 116 15.62 6.40 5.20
N LEU A 117 15.22 6.24 6.46
CA LEU A 117 14.66 7.36 7.22
C LEU A 117 15.80 8.22 7.79
N PRO A 118 15.71 9.56 7.64
CA PRO A 118 16.58 10.43 8.39
C PRO A 118 16.33 10.28 9.89
N PRO A 119 17.37 10.41 10.75
CA PRO A 119 17.27 10.15 12.19
C PRO A 119 16.18 11.00 12.87
N ASN A 120 16.02 12.26 12.43
CA ASN A 120 15.01 13.19 12.95
C ASN A 120 13.57 12.72 12.71
N ALA A 121 13.32 12.02 11.60
CA ALA A 121 12.02 11.40 11.34
C ALA A 121 11.90 10.09 12.12
N ALA A 122 12.93 9.25 12.08
CA ALA A 122 12.98 7.92 12.70
C ALA A 122 12.59 7.93 14.19
N VAL A 123 13.10 8.89 14.98
CA VAL A 123 12.83 8.99 16.42
C VAL A 123 11.33 9.20 16.74
N ASN A 124 10.57 9.83 15.84
CA ASN A 124 9.15 10.13 16.10
C ASN A 124 8.20 9.02 15.63
N VAL A 125 8.67 8.10 14.80
CA VAL A 125 7.81 7.16 14.04
C VAL A 125 8.14 5.69 14.26
N LEU A 126 9.33 5.38 14.79
CA LEU A 126 9.74 4.01 15.06
C LEU A 126 9.37 3.57 16.48
N PRO A 127 9.23 2.25 16.72
CA PRO A 127 9.05 1.71 18.06
C PRO A 127 10.19 2.10 19.00
N ALA A 128 9.88 2.44 20.25
CA ALA A 128 10.87 2.80 21.27
C ALA A 128 11.96 1.73 21.44
N GLU A 129 11.59 0.46 21.37
CA GLU A 129 12.53 -0.67 21.44
C GLU A 129 13.62 -0.64 20.36
N TRP A 130 13.35 -0.11 19.17
CA TRP A 130 14.34 -0.01 18.08
C TRP A 130 15.24 1.21 18.26
N ILE A 131 14.64 2.32 18.72
CA ILE A 131 15.36 3.56 19.02
C ILE A 131 16.40 3.31 20.12
N GLU A 132 16.00 2.65 21.21
CA GLU A 132 16.88 2.32 22.33
C GLU A 132 17.96 1.31 21.93
N ARG A 133 17.58 0.22 21.23
CA ARG A 133 18.52 -0.83 20.82
C ARG A 133 19.62 -0.34 19.90
N CYS A 134 19.30 0.61 19.01
CA CYS A 134 20.23 1.11 18.00
C CYS A 134 20.74 2.53 18.27
N ALA A 135 20.47 3.09 19.45
CA ALA A 135 20.87 4.45 19.85
C ALA A 135 20.56 5.50 18.77
N ILE A 136 19.34 5.46 18.23
CA ILE A 136 18.93 6.39 17.16
C ILE A 136 18.65 7.76 17.78
N GLU A 137 19.54 8.71 17.54
CA GLU A 137 19.43 10.08 18.07
C GLU A 137 19.07 11.10 16.98
N ARG A 138 18.45 12.21 17.39
CA ARG A 138 18.18 13.33 16.48
C ARG A 138 19.52 13.93 16.04
N SER A 139 19.70 14.12 14.73
CA SER A 139 20.86 14.87 14.25
C SER A 139 20.58 16.35 14.47
N HIS A 140 21.35 16.97 15.36
CA HIS A 140 21.40 18.42 15.50
C HIS A 140 22.08 18.99 14.24
N ASN A 141 21.26 19.43 13.28
CA ASN A 141 21.68 20.36 12.24
C ASN A 141 21.02 21.71 12.53
#